data_AF-A0A814Q790-F1
#
_entry.id   AF-A0A814Q790-F1
#
_cell.length_a   1.000
_cell.length_b   1.000
_cell.length_c   1.000
_cell.angle_alpha   90.00
_cell.angle_beta   90.00
_cell.angle_gamma   90.00
#
_symmetry.space_group_name_H-M   'P 1'
#
loop_
_entity.id
_entity.type
_entity.pdbx_description
1 polymer ?
#
loop_
_entity_poly.entity_id
_entity_poly.type
_entity_poly.pdbx_seq_one_letter_code
_entity_poly.pdbx_strand_id
1 'polypeptide(L)'
;MGGCSSVDLKVTQEISPALNHNEINLIRTSWRPIVEYGLSKTGANMMMRLFTRYPELKQLYSFAKNLENNNQSIPSELLINHGRKLFSAIDLAISSLDNMNSLIPIL
;
A
#
# COMPACT_ATOMS: atom_id res chain seq x y z
N MET A 1 46.30 13.99 19.01
CA MET A 1 45.18 14.95 19.14
C MET A 1 44.52 15.04 17.77
N GLY A 2 43.28 14.59 17.65
CA GLY A 2 42.53 14.58 16.40
C GLY A 2 41.13 14.10 16.71
N GLY A 3 40.31 15.03 17.20
CA GLY A 3 38.96 14.74 17.71
C GLY A 3 38.00 14.37 16.59
N CYS A 4 37.17 13.37 16.86
CA CYS A 4 35.97 13.06 16.10
C CYS A 4 35.07 14.30 16.03
N SER A 5 34.88 14.84 14.84
CA SER A 5 33.77 15.77 14.61
C SER A 5 32.54 14.93 14.27
N SER A 6 31.70 14.66 15.28
CA SER A 6 30.34 14.17 15.07
C SER A 6 29.60 15.26 14.31
N VAL A 7 29.38 15.05 13.02
CA VAL A 7 28.42 15.87 12.28
C VAL A 7 27.06 15.43 12.78
N ASP A 8 26.45 16.26 13.64
CA ASP A 8 25.06 16.10 14.03
C ASP A 8 24.20 16.27 12.77
N LEU A 9 23.92 15.15 12.12
CA LEU A 9 22.81 15.02 11.18
C LEU A 9 21.55 15.29 11.99
N LYS A 10 21.14 16.55 12.05
CA LYS A 10 19.73 16.90 12.25
C LYS A 10 18.97 16.31 11.07
N VAL A 11 18.60 15.04 11.20
CA VAL A 11 17.46 14.47 10.50
C VAL A 11 16.30 15.36 10.90
N THR A 12 16.04 16.36 10.06
CA THR A 12 14.82 17.14 10.15
C THR A 12 13.76 16.14 9.73
N GLN A 13 13.20 15.43 10.72
CA GLN A 13 11.89 14.84 10.55
C GLN A 13 11.02 16.02 10.16
N GLU A 14 10.73 16.16 8.86
CA GLU A 14 9.56 16.90 8.45
C GLU A 14 8.40 16.16 9.10
N ILE A 15 7.99 16.64 10.27
CA ILE A 15 6.75 16.24 10.92
C ILE A 15 5.69 16.70 9.94
N SER A 16 5.33 15.84 8.98
CA SER A 16 4.09 16.01 8.23
C SER A 16 3.02 16.28 9.28
N PRO A 17 2.30 17.41 9.22
CA PRO A 17 1.30 17.70 10.23
C PRO A 17 0.34 16.50 10.30
N ALA A 18 0.08 16.03 11.51
CA ALA A 18 -0.91 14.98 11.71
C ALA A 18 -2.20 15.39 11.00
N LEU A 19 -2.80 14.47 10.25
CA LEU A 19 -4.02 14.74 9.48
C LEU A 19 -5.09 15.32 10.41
N ASN A 20 -5.71 16.42 10.01
CA ASN A 20 -6.81 16.99 10.76
C ASN A 20 -8.09 16.18 10.54
N HIS A 21 -9.11 16.41 11.37
CA HIS A 21 -10.35 15.64 11.34
C HIS A 21 -11.07 15.71 9.97
N ASN A 22 -11.02 16.85 9.27
CA ASN A 22 -11.65 16.99 7.96
C ASN A 22 -10.91 16.17 6.89
N GLU A 23 -9.58 16.12 6.94
CA GLU A 23 -8.75 15.31 6.03
C GLU A 23 -8.98 13.81 6.26
N ILE A 24 -9.04 13.37 7.52
CA ILE A 24 -9.36 11.98 7.87
C ILE A 24 -10.74 11.59 7.34
N ASN A 25 -11.75 12.45 7.54
CA ASN A 25 -13.09 12.21 7.03
C ASN A 25 -13.12 12.17 5.50
N LEU A 26 -12.37 13.03 4.83
CA LEU A 26 -12.26 13.02 3.37
C LEU A 26 -11.62 11.71 2.87
N ILE A 27 -10.54 11.25 3.50
CA ILE A 27 -9.90 9.97 3.14
C ILE A 27 -10.88 8.81 3.33
N ARG A 28 -11.55 8.71 4.48
CA ARG A 28 -12.52 7.64 4.75
C ARG A 28 -13.69 7.64 3.77
N THR A 29 -14.26 8.81 3.50
CA THR A 29 -15.39 8.95 2.57
C THR A 29 -14.99 8.65 1.12
N SER A 30 -13.78 9.05 0.70
CA SER A 30 -13.25 8.74 -0.64
C SER A 30 -12.85 7.27 -0.79
N TRP A 31 -12.48 6.59 0.30
CA TRP A 31 -12.12 5.17 0.31
C TRP A 31 -13.34 4.25 0.32
N ARG A 32 -14.46 4.65 0.94
CA ARG A 32 -15.66 3.81 1.10
C ARG A 32 -16.16 3.16 -0.20
N PRO A 33 -16.23 3.84 -1.37
CA PRO A 33 -16.62 3.19 -2.62
C PRO A 33 -15.72 2.03 -3.05
N ILE A 34 -14.44 2.06 -2.69
CA ILE A 34 -13.48 0.97 -2.97
C ILE A 34 -13.80 -0.26 -2.13
N VAL A 35 -14.17 -0.05 -0.86
CA VAL A 35 -14.62 -1.13 0.04
C VAL A 35 -15.92 -1.76 -0.48
N GLU A 36 -16.90 -0.93 -0.85
CA GLU A 36 -18.19 -1.35 -1.40
C GLU A 36 -18.03 -2.14 -2.72
N TYR A 37 -17.09 -1.72 -3.58
CA TYR A 37 -16.77 -2.43 -4.81
C TYR A 37 -16.05 -3.77 -4.57
N GLY A 38 -15.36 -3.90 -3.45
CA GLY A 38 -14.67 -5.10 -3.00
C GLY A 38 -13.15 -5.00 -3.09
N LEU A 39 -12.49 -5.06 -1.92
CA LEU A 39 -11.04 -4.93 -1.76
C LEU A 39 -10.24 -5.95 -2.58
N SER A 40 -10.69 -7.21 -2.65
CA SER A 40 -10.03 -8.27 -3.42
C SER A 40 -9.98 -7.94 -4.92
N LYS A 41 -11.11 -7.45 -5.46
CA LYS A 41 -11.25 -7.14 -6.89
C LYS A 41 -10.44 -5.90 -7.23
N THR A 42 -10.54 -4.85 -6.42
CA THR A 42 -9.74 -3.63 -6.61
C THR A 42 -8.25 -3.94 -6.51
N GLY A 43 -7.84 -4.71 -5.50
CA GLY A 43 -6.44 -5.08 -5.30
C GLY A 43 -5.87 -5.91 -6.44
N ALA A 44 -6.59 -6.93 -6.92
CA ALA A 44 -6.16 -7.72 -8.07
C ALA A 44 -6.00 -6.84 -9.33
N ASN A 45 -6.99 -5.98 -9.61
CA ASN A 45 -6.96 -5.09 -10.76
C ASN A 45 -5.81 -4.08 -10.70
N MET A 46 -5.53 -3.53 -9.52
CA MET A 46 -4.45 -2.57 -9.33
C MET A 46 -3.08 -3.23 -9.48
N MET A 47 -2.90 -4.44 -8.93
CA MET A 47 -1.67 -5.23 -9.12
C MET A 47 -1.47 -5.64 -10.58
N MET A 48 -2.53 -6.04 -11.30
CA MET A 48 -2.45 -6.29 -12.74
C MET A 48 -1.97 -5.05 -13.49
N ARG A 49 -2.58 -3.88 -13.24
CA ARG A 49 -2.18 -2.61 -13.85
C ARG A 49 -0.72 -2.27 -13.55
N LEU A 50 -0.27 -2.50 -12.31
CA LEU A 50 1.12 -2.30 -11.90
C LEU A 50 2.08 -3.15 -12.73
N PHE A 51 1.83 -4.46 -12.84
CA PHE A 51 2.69 -5.36 -13.61
C PHE A 51 2.59 -5.19 -15.13
N THR A 52 1.45 -4.73 -15.64
CA THR A 52 1.32 -4.34 -17.05
C THR A 52 2.14 -3.10 -17.35
N ARG A 53 2.12 -2.10 -16.45
CA ARG A 53 2.84 -0.84 -16.66
C ARG A 53 4.34 -0.95 -16.40
N TYR A 54 4.72 -1.79 -15.43
CA TYR A 54 6.09 -1.98 -14.95
C TYR A 54 6.43 -3.49 -14.90
N PRO A 55 6.71 -4.12 -16.06
CA PRO A 55 6.98 -5.56 -16.14
C PRO A 55 8.17 -6.01 -15.29
N GLU A 56 9.16 -5.14 -15.09
CA GLU A 56 10.35 -5.38 -14.26
C GLU A 56 10.01 -5.74 -12.81
N LEU A 57 8.83 -5.32 -12.30
CA LEU A 57 8.37 -5.65 -10.95
C LEU A 57 7.90 -7.10 -10.83
N LYS A 58 7.55 -7.78 -11.94
CA LYS A 58 7.07 -9.17 -11.92
C LYS A 58 8.09 -10.13 -11.29
N GLN A 59 9.38 -9.86 -11.44
CA GLN A 59 10.44 -10.71 -10.89
C GLN A 59 10.43 -10.80 -9.35
N LEU A 60 9.88 -9.78 -8.68
CA LEU A 60 9.77 -9.72 -7.23
C LEU A 60 8.67 -10.63 -6.67
N TYR A 61 7.74 -11.08 -7.52
CA TYR A 61 6.57 -11.84 -7.12
C TYR A 61 6.49 -13.16 -7.87
N SER A 62 6.56 -14.28 -7.14
CA SER A 62 6.49 -15.62 -7.73
C SER A 62 5.23 -15.84 -8.58
N PHE A 63 4.09 -15.29 -8.15
CA PHE A 63 2.80 -15.36 -8.87
C PHE A 63 2.74 -14.48 -10.13
N ALA A 64 3.67 -13.53 -10.29
CA ALA A 64 3.66 -12.57 -11.39
C ALA A 64 4.55 -12.96 -12.57
N LYS A 65 5.47 -13.92 -12.38
CA LYS A 65 6.44 -14.37 -13.39
C LYS A 65 5.79 -14.86 -14.70
N ASN A 66 4.58 -15.42 -14.62
CA ASN A 66 3.85 -15.96 -15.77
C ASN A 66 2.74 -15.04 -16.29
N LEU A 67 2.61 -13.81 -15.78
CA LEU A 67 1.59 -12.84 -16.24
C LEU A 67 1.88 -12.30 -17.65
N GLU A 68 3.06 -12.51 -18.20
CA GLU A 68 3.46 -12.07 -19.55
C GLU A 68 2.76 -12.84 -20.68
N ASN A 69 2.37 -14.10 -20.44
CA ASN A 69 2.00 -15.01 -21.53
C ASN A 69 0.50 -15.17 -21.76
N ASN A 70 -0.31 -14.52 -20.95
CA ASN A 70 -1.73 -14.82 -20.92
C ASN A 70 -2.54 -13.56 -21.21
N ASN A 71 -3.14 -13.54 -22.41
CA ASN A 71 -4.42 -12.88 -22.69
C ASN A 71 -5.56 -13.38 -21.76
N GLN A 72 -5.25 -13.92 -20.58
CA GLN A 72 -6.24 -14.36 -19.60
C GLN A 72 -6.73 -13.12 -18.88
N SER A 73 -7.95 -12.71 -19.21
CA SER A 73 -8.72 -11.68 -18.51
C SER A 73 -9.02 -12.02 -17.03
N ILE A 74 -8.49 -13.12 -16.50
CA ILE A 74 -8.80 -13.64 -15.17
C ILE A 74 -7.51 -13.65 -14.33
N PRO A 75 -7.45 -12.85 -13.23
CA PRO A 75 -6.32 -12.87 -12.30
C PRO A 75 -6.16 -14.26 -11.67
N SER A 76 -4.91 -14.69 -11.44
CA SER A 76 -4.65 -15.93 -10.69
C SER A 76 -5.15 -15.80 -9.23
N GLU A 77 -5.53 -16.91 -8.61
CA GLU A 77 -6.00 -16.90 -7.21
C GLU A 77 -4.95 -16.32 -6.24
N LEU A 78 -3.66 -16.57 -6.52
CA LEU A 78 -2.55 -15.97 -5.76
C LEU A 78 -2.53 -14.43 -5.89
N LEU A 79 -2.75 -13.91 -7.09
CA LEU A 79 -2.81 -12.47 -7.33
C LEU A 79 -4.04 -11.83 -6.63
N ILE A 80 -5.19 -12.50 -6.67
CA ILE A 80 -6.40 -12.07 -5.95
C ILE A 80 -6.13 -12.03 -4.45
N ASN A 81 -5.54 -13.09 -3.90
CA ASN A 81 -5.22 -13.16 -2.48
C ASN A 81 -4.20 -12.12 -2.03
N HIS A 82 -3.15 -11.89 -2.83
CA HIS A 82 -2.18 -10.83 -2.55
C HIS A 82 -2.84 -9.44 -2.61
N GLY A 83 -3.60 -9.16 -3.67
CA GLY A 83 -4.35 -7.91 -3.82
C GLY A 83 -5.29 -7.65 -2.64
N ARG A 84 -6.03 -8.68 -2.20
CA ARG A 84 -6.89 -8.61 -1.02
C ARG A 84 -6.11 -8.25 0.24
N LYS A 85 -5.00 -8.95 0.53
CA LYS A 85 -4.19 -8.68 1.74
C LYS A 85 -3.66 -7.25 1.75
N LEU A 86 -3.13 -6.77 0.62
CA LEU A 86 -2.64 -5.40 0.49
C LEU A 86 -3.76 -4.38 0.75
N PHE A 87 -4.92 -4.55 0.10
CA PHE A 87 -6.01 -3.61 0.24
C PHE A 87 -6.71 -3.69 1.61
N SER A 88 -6.72 -4.84 2.27
CA SER A 88 -7.15 -4.97 3.66
C SER A 88 -6.20 -4.26 4.63
N ALA A 89 -4.89 -4.28 4.37
CA ALA A 89 -3.95 -3.52 5.19
C ALA A 89 -4.16 -2.00 5.04
N ILE A 90 -4.42 -1.53 3.82
CA ILE A 90 -4.76 -0.11 3.56
C ILE A 90 -6.09 0.26 4.24
N ASP A 91 -7.10 -0.59 4.12
CA ASP A 91 -8.42 -0.37 4.75
C ASP A 91 -8.31 -0.25 6.27
N LEU A 92 -7.49 -1.11 6.88
CA LEU A 92 -7.18 -1.04 8.30
C LEU A 92 -6.42 0.24 8.66
N ALA A 93 -5.42 0.63 7.86
CA ALA A 93 -4.68 1.89 8.04
C ALA A 93 -5.62 3.11 8.02
N ILE A 94 -6.55 3.15 7.07
CA ILE A 94 -7.55 4.22 6.93
C ILE A 94 -8.53 4.22 8.11
N SER A 95 -8.93 3.04 8.58
CA SER A 95 -9.81 2.90 9.74
C SER A 95 -9.16 3.42 11.03
N SER A 96 -7.85 3.23 11.17
CA SER A 96 -7.07 3.63 12.36
C SER A 96 -6.42 5.02 12.29
N LEU A 97 -6.77 5.87 11.32
CA LEU A 97 -6.15 7.20 11.18
C LEU A 97 -6.27 8.09 12.44
N ASP A 98 -7.34 7.94 13.23
CA ASP A 98 -7.52 8.66 14.50
C ASP A 98 -6.64 8.11 15.65
N ASN A 99 -6.05 6.92 15.49
CA ASN A 99 -5.22 6.26 16.49
C ASN A 99 -4.06 5.50 15.82
N MET A 100 -3.11 6.24 15.24
CA MET A 100 -1.97 5.64 14.50
C MET A 100 -1.08 4.72 15.35
N ASN A 101 -1.07 4.87 16.68
CA ASN A 101 -0.36 3.95 17.58
C ASN A 101 -0.92 2.52 17.51
N SER A 102 -2.15 2.34 17.02
CA SER A 102 -2.76 1.03 16.80
C SER A 102 -2.30 0.32 15.52
N LEU A 103 -1.54 0.98 14.63
CA LEU A 103 -1.10 0.40 13.34
C LEU A 103 0.26 -0.28 13.39
N ILE A 104 1.11 0.09 14.36
CA ILE A 104 2.46 -0.47 14.54
C ILE A 104 2.47 -2.01 14.71
N PRO A 105 1.48 -2.65 15.38
CA PRO A 105 1.47 -4.11 15.53
C PRO A 105 1.01 -4.89 14.30
N ILE A 106 0.49 -4.23 13.25
CA ILE A 106 -0.31 -4.89 12.18
C ILE A 106 0.37 -4.85 10.80
N LEU A 107 1.45 -4.07 10.67
CA LEU A 107 2.36 -4.05 9.52
C LEU A 107 3.56 -4.97 9.75
#